data_AF-A0A7J4KAR3-F1
#
_entry.id   AF-A0A7J4KAR3-F1
#
_cell.length_a   1.000
_cell.length_b   1.000
_cell.length_c   1.000
_cell.angle_alpha   90.00
_cell.angle_beta   90.00
_cell.angle_gamma   90.00
#
_symmetry.space_group_name_H-M   'P 1'
#
loop_
_entity.id
_entity.type
_entity.pdbx_description
1 polymer ?
#
loop_
_entity_poly.entity_id
_entity_poly.type
_entity_poly.pdbx_seq_one_letter_code
_entity_poly.pdbx_strand_id
1 'polypeptide(L)'
;MKRVLIFLLIILIGCSQPIENNYRENLSSTSTEHPPTDYDKFNEIKKEIDYWHAKGPRQIGKDHYNQILERLNGVTNIPSEELDEYRRRLDSIILAEEPKDPKEKISTQGQPRGNNCENIETIIFTSPPMRIEDIGFIEPIGLMIGGHVTPIDHGYYTSKTWKPGDSREDVNQFVDVLSPAAGIITEIASMPSEYSSSSIGDYRFEIQHSCSFKTIYIHVNQLSDKLQKALQNRESVKVEAGEVIGKAPGFDFSVHDEKITLKGFIVLEHYEAEPWKVHTVDMFDYFEEPIKSQLLDKNIRQKMPRGGKLDYDIDGKLVGSWFERGTNWYEGKKEYKRSIGYWKTHLAFAYDGLDPDLLIVSIGDFKGEAQQFAVKGNAPDFANIDVNNGMIKYELIPWEYIKNNGERWDRTSFAQITGSTPGSKVKGVVLVQVLEERKIKFETFPDKKASEVNEFTDKAKIYER
;
A
#
# COMPACT_ATOMS: atom_id res chain seq x y z
N MET A 1 -1.59 53.24 -24.59
CA MET A 1 -1.92 51.81 -24.84
C MET A 1 -0.69 51.19 -25.50
N LYS A 2 0.00 50.15 -25.02
CA LYS A 2 -0.04 49.25 -23.85
C LYS A 2 1.44 49.02 -23.43
N ARG A 3 1.67 48.82 -22.13
CA ARG A 3 2.98 48.57 -21.50
C ARG A 3 3.21 47.08 -21.25
N VAL A 4 4.50 46.75 -21.15
CA VAL A 4 5.16 45.49 -20.75
C VAL A 4 5.00 45.20 -19.24
N LEU A 5 4.91 43.92 -18.82
CA LEU A 5 5.35 43.31 -17.53
C LEU A 5 5.10 41.78 -17.63
N ILE A 6 6.10 40.88 -17.73
CA ILE A 6 6.94 40.20 -16.71
C ILE A 6 6.18 39.39 -15.63
N PHE A 7 6.28 38.05 -15.79
CA PHE A 7 6.31 36.90 -14.85
C PHE A 7 5.78 37.02 -13.40
N LEU A 8 4.92 36.06 -13.02
CA LEU A 8 5.22 35.06 -11.98
C LEU A 8 4.23 33.88 -12.08
N LEU A 9 4.73 32.67 -12.36
CA LEU A 9 3.97 31.42 -12.38
C LEU A 9 4.32 30.67 -11.08
N ILE A 10 3.33 30.48 -10.20
CA ILE A 10 3.44 29.61 -9.02
C ILE A 10 2.59 28.37 -9.31
N ILE A 11 3.25 27.24 -9.56
CA ILE A 11 2.68 25.90 -9.52
C ILE A 11 3.55 25.11 -8.55
N LEU A 12 2.96 24.63 -7.45
CA LEU A 12 3.42 23.51 -6.63
C LEU A 12 2.38 23.22 -5.54
N ILE A 13 2.36 21.95 -5.09
CA ILE A 13 1.56 21.28 -4.05
C ILE A 13 0.55 20.32 -4.73
N GLY A 14 0.73 18.99 -4.75
CA GLY A 14 1.45 18.12 -3.83
C GLY A 14 0.44 17.49 -2.88
N CYS A 15 -0.23 16.42 -3.32
CA CYS A 15 -1.08 15.60 -2.47
C CYS A 15 -0.21 14.74 -1.56
N SER A 16 0.11 15.32 -0.42
CA SER A 16 0.34 14.65 0.85
C SER A 16 -0.14 15.69 1.84
N GLN A 17 -1.24 15.47 2.56
CA GLN A 17 -1.44 16.07 3.88
C GLN A 17 -2.75 15.57 4.56
N PRO A 18 -2.79 15.68 5.89
CA PRO A 18 -3.56 14.85 6.80
C PRO A 18 -4.98 15.35 6.98
N ILE A 19 -5.79 14.50 7.58
CA ILE A 19 -7.08 14.88 8.14
C ILE A 19 -6.81 15.62 9.44
N GLU A 20 -7.03 16.94 9.45
CA GLU A 20 -7.98 17.55 10.40
C GLU A 20 -8.58 18.85 9.82
N ASN A 21 -9.89 18.99 10.07
CA ASN A 21 -10.83 19.93 9.46
C ASN A 21 -10.61 21.39 9.90
N ASN A 22 -11.09 22.37 9.10
CA ASN A 22 -12.23 23.18 9.53
C ASN A 22 -12.79 24.18 8.51
N TYR A 23 -14.08 24.46 8.73
CA TYR A 23 -15.01 25.27 7.97
C TYR A 23 -14.66 26.76 7.84
N ARG A 24 -15.27 27.35 6.80
CA ARG A 24 -15.32 28.75 6.39
C ARG A 24 -15.46 29.81 7.49
N GLU A 25 -14.69 30.88 7.26
CA GLU A 25 -15.05 32.31 7.34
C GLU A 25 -15.56 32.87 8.68
N ASN A 26 -14.71 33.62 9.39
CA ASN A 26 -14.65 35.09 9.23
C ASN A 26 -13.64 35.75 10.20
N LEU A 27 -13.01 36.81 9.68
CA LEU A 27 -12.42 37.95 10.41
C LEU A 27 -11.16 37.71 11.27
N SER A 28 -10.01 38.06 10.66
CA SER A 28 -8.99 38.95 11.23
C SER A 28 -8.84 38.98 12.76
N SER A 29 -7.91 38.20 13.29
CA SER A 29 -6.84 38.71 14.16
C SER A 29 -5.90 37.56 14.55
N THR A 30 -4.62 37.90 14.69
CA THR A 30 -3.51 37.01 15.02
C THR A 30 -3.75 36.18 16.29
N SER A 31 -3.68 34.85 16.22
CA SER A 31 -3.43 34.00 17.39
C SER A 31 -2.51 32.84 17.06
N THR A 32 -1.56 32.61 17.97
CA THR A 32 -0.67 31.47 18.03
C THR A 32 -1.46 30.26 18.54
N GLU A 33 -1.52 29.14 17.81
CA GLU A 33 -2.21 27.92 18.26
C GLU A 33 -1.53 27.35 19.52
N HIS A 34 -2.32 27.20 20.58
CA HIS A 34 -1.92 26.59 21.83
C HIS A 34 -2.26 25.09 21.81
N PRO A 35 -1.45 24.23 22.47
CA PRO A 35 -1.73 22.80 22.57
C PRO A 35 -3.10 22.53 23.23
N PRO A 36 -3.77 21.41 22.88
CA PRO A 36 -5.13 21.12 23.32
C PRO A 36 -5.25 21.06 24.84
N THR A 37 -6.31 21.68 25.35
CA THR A 37 -6.57 21.75 26.80
C THR A 37 -7.09 20.40 27.32
N ASP A 38 -7.06 20.21 28.64
CA ASP A 38 -7.64 19.02 29.26
C ASP A 38 -9.15 18.87 28.97
N TYR A 39 -9.87 19.98 28.77
CA TYR A 39 -11.29 19.96 28.38
C TYR A 39 -11.49 19.44 26.95
N ASP A 40 -10.61 19.81 26.02
CA ASP A 40 -10.67 19.33 24.64
C ASP A 40 -10.42 17.82 24.58
N LYS A 41 -9.37 17.37 25.26
CA LYS A 41 -9.03 15.93 25.39
C LYS A 41 -10.16 15.15 26.05
N PHE A 42 -10.74 15.67 27.12
CA PHE A 42 -11.82 15.01 27.82
C PHE A 42 -13.08 14.88 26.96
N ASN A 43 -13.43 15.91 26.18
CA ASN A 43 -14.58 15.86 25.28
C ASN A 43 -14.45 14.81 24.17
N GLU A 44 -13.22 14.56 23.68
CA GLU A 44 -12.96 13.48 22.73
C GLU A 44 -13.12 12.10 23.38
N ILE A 45 -12.58 11.91 24.58
CA ILE A 45 -12.71 10.67 25.36
C ILE A 45 -14.19 10.38 25.64
N LYS A 46 -15.00 11.40 25.97
CA LYS A 46 -16.46 11.26 26.17
C LYS A 46 -17.16 10.73 24.93
N LYS A 47 -16.89 11.30 23.76
CA LYS A 47 -17.49 10.88 22.49
C LYS A 47 -17.17 9.42 22.17
N GLU A 48 -15.93 9.00 22.45
CA GLU A 48 -15.48 7.63 22.23
C GLU A 48 -16.17 6.64 23.20
N ILE A 49 -16.23 6.95 24.49
CA ILE A 49 -16.95 6.13 25.49
C ILE A 49 -18.45 6.05 25.15
N ASP A 50 -19.07 7.16 24.78
CA ASP A 50 -20.50 7.22 24.42
C ASP A 50 -20.80 6.41 23.15
N TYR A 51 -19.93 6.50 22.16
CA TYR A 51 -20.01 5.71 20.93
C TYR A 51 -19.99 4.22 21.24
N TRP A 52 -18.99 3.77 22.02
CA TRP A 52 -18.86 2.36 22.34
C TRP A 52 -20.02 1.90 23.19
N HIS A 53 -20.34 2.58 24.29
CA HIS A 53 -21.47 2.26 25.17
C HIS A 53 -22.79 1.99 24.41
N ALA A 54 -23.04 2.68 23.30
CA ALA A 54 -24.24 2.50 22.48
C ALA A 54 -24.26 1.24 21.55
N LYS A 55 -23.16 0.49 21.37
CA LYS A 55 -22.99 -0.51 20.29
C LYS A 55 -23.36 -1.98 20.61
N GLY A 56 -24.02 -2.30 21.73
CA GLY A 56 -24.43 -3.70 22.07
C GLY A 56 -23.27 -4.59 22.57
N PRO A 57 -23.39 -5.90 22.85
CA PRO A 57 -22.34 -6.66 23.55
C PRO A 57 -21.04 -6.89 22.73
N ARG A 58 -19.88 -6.98 23.42
CA ARG A 58 -18.51 -7.26 22.88
C ARG A 58 -17.93 -6.13 22.00
N GLN A 59 -17.81 -4.93 22.56
CA GLN A 59 -17.58 -3.70 21.79
C GLN A 59 -16.12 -3.37 21.55
N ILE A 60 -15.27 -3.58 22.56
CA ILE A 60 -13.84 -3.23 22.52
C ILE A 60 -13.01 -4.32 23.19
N GLY A 61 -11.77 -4.51 22.74
CA GLY A 61 -10.79 -5.37 23.40
C GLY A 61 -10.25 -4.75 24.69
N LYS A 62 -9.60 -5.55 25.54
CA LYS A 62 -9.06 -5.09 26.83
C LYS A 62 -7.96 -4.03 26.68
N ASP A 63 -7.14 -4.13 25.64
CA ASP A 63 -6.10 -3.13 25.34
C ASP A 63 -6.70 -1.77 24.99
N HIS A 64 -7.78 -1.75 24.18
CA HIS A 64 -8.47 -0.51 23.84
C HIS A 64 -9.17 0.09 25.07
N TYR A 65 -9.80 -0.74 25.91
CA TYR A 65 -10.32 -0.30 27.21
C TYR A 65 -9.21 0.36 28.07
N ASN A 66 -8.04 -0.28 28.17
CA ASN A 66 -6.92 0.25 28.96
C ASN A 66 -6.41 1.59 28.40
N GLN A 67 -6.36 1.75 27.07
CA GLN A 67 -5.96 3.01 26.42
C GLN A 67 -6.94 4.15 26.70
N ILE A 68 -8.26 3.88 26.64
CA ILE A 68 -9.28 4.88 26.98
C ILE A 68 -9.18 5.24 28.47
N LEU A 69 -9.01 4.24 29.34
CA LEU A 69 -8.86 4.46 30.79
C LEU A 69 -7.60 5.26 31.13
N GLU A 70 -6.48 5.00 30.47
CA GLU A 70 -5.23 5.75 30.66
C GLU A 70 -5.38 7.21 30.22
N ARG A 71 -5.99 7.45 29.05
CA ARG A 71 -6.30 8.81 28.56
C ARG A 71 -7.26 9.54 29.49
N LEU A 72 -8.29 8.86 30.01
CA LEU A 72 -9.25 9.41 30.96
C LEU A 72 -8.61 9.73 32.32
N ASN A 73 -7.61 8.96 32.74
CA ASN A 73 -6.83 9.25 33.96
C ASN A 73 -5.77 10.34 33.74
N GLY A 74 -5.40 10.62 32.49
CA GLY A 74 -4.42 11.63 32.11
C GLY A 74 -4.96 13.07 32.07
N VAL A 75 -6.28 13.27 32.14
CA VAL A 75 -6.88 14.61 32.24
C VAL A 75 -7.03 15.03 33.72
N THR A 76 -6.53 16.21 34.07
CA THR A 76 -6.39 16.63 35.48
C THR A 76 -7.24 17.84 35.85
N ASN A 77 -7.64 18.65 34.86
CA ASN A 77 -8.44 19.87 35.07
C ASN A 77 -9.94 19.69 34.77
N ILE A 78 -10.49 18.50 35.05
CA ILE A 78 -11.92 18.18 34.87
C ILE A 78 -12.54 17.90 36.25
N PRO A 79 -13.79 18.34 36.52
CA PRO A 79 -14.48 18.01 37.76
C PRO A 79 -14.50 16.48 38.00
N SER A 80 -14.09 16.06 39.20
CA SER A 80 -13.98 14.64 39.57
C SER A 80 -15.28 13.86 39.38
N GLU A 81 -16.42 14.50 39.60
CA GLU A 81 -17.73 13.89 39.46
C GLU A 81 -18.02 13.49 38.01
N GLU A 82 -17.56 14.29 37.05
CA GLU A 82 -17.72 14.05 35.61
C GLU A 82 -16.75 12.96 35.11
N LEU A 83 -15.52 12.93 35.64
CA LEU A 83 -14.57 11.85 35.37
C LEU A 83 -15.08 10.50 35.89
N ASP A 84 -15.66 10.49 37.10
CA ASP A 84 -16.17 9.26 37.72
C ASP A 84 -17.47 8.77 37.06
N GLU A 85 -18.27 9.66 36.46
CA GLU A 85 -19.38 9.26 35.58
C GLU A 85 -18.85 8.49 34.37
N TYR A 86 -17.85 9.04 33.66
CA TYR A 86 -17.34 8.42 32.44
C TYR A 86 -16.47 7.18 32.69
N ARG A 87 -15.82 7.06 33.85
CA ARG A 87 -15.21 5.79 34.29
C ARG A 87 -16.24 4.69 34.44
N ARG A 88 -17.35 4.96 35.16
CA ARG A 88 -18.44 3.98 35.33
C ARG A 88 -19.07 3.58 34.00
N ARG A 89 -19.14 4.52 33.06
CA ARG A 89 -19.69 4.29 31.72
C ARG A 89 -18.73 3.51 30.81
N LEU A 90 -17.43 3.68 30.97
CA LEU A 90 -16.42 2.84 30.35
C LEU A 90 -16.44 1.42 30.95
N ASP A 91 -16.61 1.29 32.27
CA ASP A 91 -16.69 0.00 32.97
C ASP A 91 -17.95 -0.80 32.63
N SER A 92 -19.04 -0.14 32.20
CA SER A 92 -20.26 -0.82 31.75
C SER A 92 -20.16 -1.38 30.33
N ILE A 93 -19.06 -1.12 29.61
CA ILE A 93 -18.82 -1.67 28.27
C ILE A 93 -18.39 -3.14 28.37
N ILE A 94 -19.13 -4.02 27.69
CA ILE A 94 -18.80 -5.45 27.63
C ILE A 94 -17.59 -5.65 26.71
N LEU A 95 -16.46 -6.07 27.29
CA LEU A 95 -15.23 -6.33 26.55
C LEU A 95 -15.33 -7.58 25.66
N ALA A 96 -14.69 -7.51 24.49
CA ALA A 96 -14.44 -8.66 23.65
C ALA A 96 -13.36 -9.56 24.30
N GLU A 97 -13.56 -10.88 24.31
CA GLU A 97 -12.58 -11.83 24.82
C GLU A 97 -11.30 -11.78 23.97
N GLU A 98 -10.13 -11.69 24.64
CA GLU A 98 -8.84 -11.76 23.95
C GLU A 98 -8.62 -13.16 23.32
N PRO A 99 -8.10 -13.23 22.09
CA PRO A 99 -7.63 -14.50 21.53
C PRO A 99 -6.46 -15.02 22.37
N LYS A 100 -6.54 -16.27 22.82
CA LYS A 100 -5.47 -16.93 23.59
C LYS A 100 -4.17 -17.01 22.76
N ASP A 101 -3.07 -16.54 23.36
CA ASP A 101 -1.68 -16.52 22.85
C ASP A 101 -1.28 -17.84 22.14
N PRO A 102 -0.82 -17.83 20.87
CA PRO A 102 -0.35 -19.02 20.17
C PRO A 102 1.11 -19.30 20.54
N LYS A 103 1.36 -19.64 21.81
CA LYS A 103 2.59 -20.32 22.24
C LYS A 103 2.30 -21.77 22.54
N GLU A 104 2.10 -22.54 21.48
CA GLU A 104 2.43 -23.96 21.53
C GLU A 104 2.97 -24.37 20.15
N LYS A 105 4.29 -24.64 20.12
CA LYS A 105 4.90 -25.40 19.02
C LYS A 105 4.27 -26.78 19.03
N ILE A 106 3.23 -26.98 18.23
CA ILE A 106 2.87 -28.31 17.77
C ILE A 106 3.78 -28.59 16.57
N SER A 107 4.86 -29.31 16.86
CA SER A 107 5.50 -30.19 15.89
C SER A 107 4.45 -31.21 15.42
N THR A 108 3.75 -30.92 14.33
CA THR A 108 3.07 -31.93 13.52
C THR A 108 3.45 -31.71 12.06
N GLN A 109 4.39 -32.52 11.58
CA GLN A 109 4.13 -33.17 10.30
C GLN A 109 2.78 -33.89 10.46
N GLY A 110 1.72 -33.32 9.90
CA GLY A 110 0.35 -33.78 10.13
C GLY A 110 -0.69 -32.93 9.44
N GLN A 111 -0.80 -33.13 8.12
CA GLN A 111 -1.94 -32.93 7.20
C GLN A 111 -2.77 -31.62 7.23
N PRO A 112 -3.08 -31.05 6.04
CA PRO A 112 -3.94 -29.88 5.92
C PRO A 112 -5.37 -30.16 6.42
N ARG A 113 -5.98 -29.16 7.05
CA ARG A 113 -7.43 -29.08 7.17
C ARG A 113 -8.02 -28.94 5.76
N GLY A 114 -8.30 -30.09 5.15
CA GLY A 114 -8.93 -30.24 3.83
C GLY A 114 -7.98 -30.03 2.65
N ASN A 115 -7.38 -31.10 2.14
CA ASN A 115 -6.84 -31.18 0.77
C ASN A 115 -7.98 -31.11 -0.27
N ASN A 116 -8.74 -30.01 -0.28
CA ASN A 116 -9.85 -29.82 -1.22
C ASN A 116 -9.46 -28.90 -2.39
N CYS A 117 -8.17 -28.75 -2.67
CA CYS A 117 -7.73 -28.14 -3.92
C CYS A 117 -7.62 -29.22 -4.99
N GLU A 118 -8.11 -28.92 -6.19
CA GLU A 118 -7.93 -29.78 -7.35
C GLU A 118 -6.64 -29.37 -8.09
N ASN A 119 -5.90 -30.35 -8.60
CA ASN A 119 -4.78 -30.07 -9.50
C ASN A 119 -5.33 -29.78 -10.90
N ILE A 120 -5.62 -28.51 -11.16
CA ILE A 120 -6.04 -28.04 -12.49
C ILE A 120 -4.79 -27.63 -13.27
N GLU A 121 -4.62 -28.19 -14.47
CA GLU A 121 -3.44 -27.94 -15.30
C GLU A 121 -3.38 -26.48 -15.76
N THR A 122 -4.51 -25.94 -16.22
CA THR A 122 -4.63 -24.57 -16.75
C THR A 122 -5.83 -23.87 -16.13
N ILE A 123 -5.60 -22.70 -15.54
CA ILE A 123 -6.67 -21.81 -15.09
C ILE A 123 -6.89 -20.75 -16.17
N ILE A 124 -8.16 -20.51 -16.51
CA ILE A 124 -8.58 -19.43 -17.41
C ILE A 124 -9.70 -18.67 -16.68
N PHE A 125 -9.60 -17.35 -16.68
CA PHE A 125 -10.59 -16.45 -16.14
C PHE A 125 -11.63 -16.11 -17.21
N THR A 126 -12.88 -16.50 -16.94
CA THR A 126 -14.04 -16.29 -17.82
C THR A 126 -14.97 -15.18 -17.31
N SER A 127 -14.54 -14.45 -16.27
CA SER A 127 -15.19 -13.25 -15.77
C SER A 127 -14.12 -12.22 -15.39
N PRO A 128 -14.33 -10.91 -15.64
CA PRO A 128 -13.47 -9.89 -15.04
C PRO A 128 -13.71 -9.80 -13.52
N PRO A 129 -12.76 -9.27 -12.73
CA PRO A 129 -12.92 -9.12 -11.28
C PRO A 129 -13.81 -7.91 -10.89
N MET A 130 -14.13 -7.06 -11.85
CA MET A 130 -15.11 -5.96 -11.78
C MET A 130 -15.82 -5.90 -13.13
N ARG A 131 -17.11 -5.55 -13.18
CA ARG A 131 -17.81 -5.41 -14.47
C ARG A 131 -17.09 -4.40 -15.37
N ILE A 132 -16.92 -4.72 -16.65
CA ILE A 132 -16.15 -3.90 -17.61
C ILE A 132 -16.68 -2.46 -17.68
N GLU A 133 -18.00 -2.31 -17.61
CA GLU A 133 -18.70 -1.04 -17.62
C GLU A 133 -18.52 -0.22 -16.34
N ASP A 134 -18.18 -0.84 -15.22
CA ASP A 134 -17.96 -0.18 -13.92
C ASP A 134 -16.50 0.26 -13.76
N ILE A 135 -15.57 -0.34 -14.50
CA ILE A 135 -14.14 0.00 -14.45
C ILE A 135 -13.91 1.42 -14.98
N GLY A 136 -13.37 2.27 -14.11
CA GLY A 136 -12.78 3.55 -14.44
C GLY A 136 -11.45 3.33 -15.13
N PHE A 137 -10.49 2.75 -14.41
CA PHE A 137 -9.18 2.38 -14.93
C PHE A 137 -8.51 1.30 -14.09
N ILE A 138 -7.47 0.69 -14.65
CA ILE A 138 -6.63 -0.32 -14.01
C ILE A 138 -5.19 0.18 -13.98
N GLU A 139 -4.56 0.10 -12.82
CA GLU A 139 -3.12 0.24 -12.66
C GLU A 139 -2.50 -1.16 -12.48
N PRO A 140 -1.49 -1.53 -13.27
CA PRO A 140 -0.88 -2.85 -13.18
C PRO A 140 0.09 -2.98 -11.99
N ILE A 141 0.66 -4.18 -11.80
CA ILE A 141 1.71 -4.42 -10.81
C ILE A 141 2.97 -3.57 -11.11
N GLY A 142 3.84 -3.42 -10.11
CA GLY A 142 5.16 -2.83 -10.28
C GLY A 142 5.27 -1.34 -9.93
N LEU A 143 4.16 -0.69 -9.58
CA LEU A 143 4.20 0.65 -8.99
C LEU A 143 5.00 0.65 -7.67
N MET A 144 5.54 1.81 -7.30
CA MET A 144 6.13 2.07 -5.98
C MET A 144 5.48 3.33 -5.43
N ILE A 145 4.70 3.21 -4.36
CA ILE A 145 3.87 4.30 -3.84
C ILE A 145 3.80 4.22 -2.31
N GLY A 146 4.19 5.31 -1.64
CA GLY A 146 4.11 5.40 -0.18
C GLY A 146 4.90 4.27 0.49
N GLY A 147 4.26 3.55 1.40
CA GLY A 147 4.86 2.42 2.11
C GLY A 147 5.20 1.21 1.22
N HIS A 148 4.66 1.13 0.00
CA HIS A 148 5.09 0.14 -0.98
C HIS A 148 6.40 0.59 -1.64
N VAL A 149 7.51 0.43 -0.92
CA VAL A 149 8.85 0.87 -1.35
C VAL A 149 9.42 -0.01 -2.45
N THR A 150 9.23 -1.32 -2.35
CA THR A 150 9.55 -2.25 -3.45
C THR A 150 8.39 -2.26 -4.45
N PRO A 151 8.64 -2.60 -5.73
CA PRO A 151 7.57 -2.79 -6.71
C PRO A 151 6.41 -3.65 -6.19
N ILE A 152 5.19 -3.13 -6.35
CA ILE A 152 3.94 -3.70 -5.83
C ILE A 152 3.58 -5.00 -6.58
N ASP A 153 3.05 -5.98 -5.86
CA ASP A 153 2.69 -7.33 -6.36
C ASP A 153 1.20 -7.50 -6.72
N HIS A 154 0.41 -6.44 -6.60
CA HIS A 154 -0.99 -6.36 -6.98
C HIS A 154 -1.27 -5.16 -7.89
N GLY A 155 -2.30 -5.28 -8.74
CA GLY A 155 -2.85 -4.16 -9.50
C GLY A 155 -3.98 -3.49 -8.75
N TYR A 156 -4.32 -2.27 -9.17
CA TYR A 156 -5.44 -1.52 -8.63
C TYR A 156 -6.57 -1.45 -9.63
N TYR A 157 -7.76 -1.87 -9.22
CA TYR A 157 -9.00 -1.65 -9.95
C TYR A 157 -9.72 -0.46 -9.34
N THR A 158 -9.93 0.59 -10.14
CA THR A 158 -10.68 1.80 -9.75
C THR A 158 -12.01 1.82 -10.48
N SER A 159 -13.12 1.95 -9.76
CA SER A 159 -14.44 2.13 -10.39
C SER A 159 -14.59 3.54 -10.97
N LYS A 160 -15.54 3.71 -11.91
CA LYS A 160 -15.90 5.04 -12.45
C LYS A 160 -16.53 5.97 -11.41
N THR A 161 -17.11 5.40 -10.37
CA THR A 161 -17.80 6.13 -9.30
C THR A 161 -16.84 6.58 -8.21
N TRP A 162 -15.68 5.93 -8.09
CA TRP A 162 -14.68 6.28 -7.10
C TRP A 162 -13.79 7.43 -7.58
N LYS A 163 -13.51 8.36 -6.67
CA LYS A 163 -12.50 9.39 -6.86
C LYS A 163 -11.32 9.07 -5.96
N PRO A 164 -10.13 8.80 -6.52
CA PRO A 164 -8.94 8.55 -5.72
C PRO A 164 -8.70 9.69 -4.71
N GLY A 165 -8.51 9.31 -3.44
CA GLY A 165 -8.38 10.26 -2.33
C GLY A 165 -9.65 10.47 -1.50
N ASP A 166 -10.82 10.02 -1.97
CA ASP A 166 -12.03 9.95 -1.15
C ASP A 166 -11.88 8.84 -0.10
N SER A 167 -12.32 9.12 1.12
CA SER A 167 -12.52 8.08 2.13
C SER A 167 -13.52 7.07 1.58
N ARG A 168 -13.24 5.76 1.67
CA ARG A 168 -14.10 4.69 1.12
C ARG A 168 -15.35 4.46 1.98
N GLU A 169 -16.05 5.53 2.29
CA GLU A 169 -17.18 5.60 3.22
C GLU A 169 -18.52 5.83 2.49
N ASP A 170 -18.48 6.27 1.22
CA ASP A 170 -19.69 6.42 0.42
C ASP A 170 -20.06 5.11 -0.26
N VAL A 171 -20.97 4.36 0.37
CA VAL A 171 -21.48 3.09 -0.16
C VAL A 171 -22.14 3.23 -1.54
N ASN A 172 -22.55 4.43 -1.95
CA ASN A 172 -23.11 4.66 -3.28
C ASN A 172 -22.04 4.59 -4.38
N GLN A 173 -20.77 4.68 -4.02
CA GLN A 173 -19.65 4.51 -4.95
C GLN A 173 -19.27 3.04 -5.13
N PHE A 174 -19.83 2.11 -4.34
CA PHE A 174 -19.40 0.72 -4.34
C PHE A 174 -20.01 -0.02 -5.53
N VAL A 175 -19.15 -0.69 -6.30
CA VAL A 175 -19.54 -1.55 -7.42
C VAL A 175 -19.27 -3.01 -7.06
N ASP A 176 -19.86 -3.92 -7.81
CA ASP A 176 -19.72 -5.35 -7.55
C ASP A 176 -18.28 -5.82 -7.86
N VAL A 177 -17.71 -6.56 -6.90
CA VAL A 177 -16.47 -7.31 -7.04
C VAL A 177 -16.84 -8.75 -7.37
N LEU A 178 -16.22 -9.30 -8.41
CA LEU A 178 -16.56 -10.59 -9.01
C LEU A 178 -15.40 -11.58 -8.88
N SER A 179 -15.72 -12.87 -8.76
CA SER A 179 -14.72 -13.93 -8.89
C SER A 179 -14.40 -14.18 -10.38
N PRO A 180 -13.13 -14.27 -10.81
CA PRO A 180 -12.76 -14.38 -12.21
C PRO A 180 -12.89 -15.81 -12.74
N ALA A 181 -12.82 -16.80 -11.84
CA ALA A 181 -13.00 -18.22 -12.11
C ALA A 181 -13.63 -18.91 -10.88
N ALA A 182 -13.99 -20.17 -11.03
CA ALA A 182 -14.42 -21.00 -9.91
C ALA A 182 -13.26 -21.26 -8.94
N GLY A 183 -13.56 -21.37 -7.65
CA GLY A 183 -12.53 -21.63 -6.63
C GLY A 183 -13.10 -21.75 -5.22
N ILE A 184 -12.19 -21.84 -4.25
CA ILE A 184 -12.52 -21.95 -2.82
C ILE A 184 -11.85 -20.81 -2.07
N ILE A 185 -12.64 -20.07 -1.30
CA ILE A 185 -12.15 -19.11 -0.32
C ILE A 185 -12.08 -19.83 1.01
N THR A 186 -10.87 -19.95 1.57
CA THR A 186 -10.62 -20.69 2.82
C THR A 186 -10.50 -19.77 4.03
N GLU A 187 -10.11 -18.53 3.82
CA GLU A 187 -9.91 -17.53 4.87
C GLU A 187 -10.30 -16.15 4.38
N ILE A 188 -11.00 -15.41 5.25
CA ILE A 188 -11.34 -14.00 5.05
C ILE A 188 -10.84 -13.27 6.29
N ALA A 189 -9.99 -12.26 6.09
CA ALA A 189 -9.43 -11.45 7.15
C ALA A 189 -9.93 -10.01 7.01
N SER A 190 -10.28 -9.38 8.13
CA SER A 190 -10.42 -7.93 8.17
C SER A 190 -9.04 -7.28 8.08
N MET A 191 -8.94 -6.17 7.36
CA MET A 191 -7.71 -5.38 7.37
C MET A 191 -7.45 -4.85 8.79
N PRO A 192 -6.19 -4.85 9.25
CA PRO A 192 -5.84 -4.22 10.52
C PRO A 192 -6.27 -2.75 10.52
N SER A 193 -6.64 -2.19 11.67
CA SER A 193 -7.11 -0.81 11.81
C SER A 193 -6.15 0.20 11.19
N GLU A 194 -4.86 -0.08 11.27
CA GLU A 194 -3.76 0.73 10.76
C GLU A 194 -3.72 0.81 9.23
N TYR A 195 -4.29 -0.19 8.56
CA TYR A 195 -4.32 -0.32 7.10
C TYR A 195 -5.74 -0.26 6.53
N SER A 196 -6.75 -0.09 7.40
CA SER A 196 -8.13 -0.03 6.95
C SER A 196 -8.34 1.22 6.10
N SER A 197 -8.86 0.99 4.91
CA SER A 197 -9.23 2.00 3.93
C SER A 197 -10.62 2.58 4.17
N SER A 198 -11.39 2.00 5.09
CA SER A 198 -12.77 2.35 5.39
C SER A 198 -13.17 1.96 6.82
N SER A 199 -14.15 2.68 7.37
CA SER A 199 -14.92 2.26 8.55
C SER A 199 -16.09 1.32 8.20
N ILE A 200 -16.47 1.24 6.92
CA ILE A 200 -17.53 0.38 6.38
C ILE A 200 -16.91 -0.92 5.87
N GLY A 201 -16.27 -1.65 6.78
CA GLY A 201 -15.60 -2.91 6.46
C GLY A 201 -14.39 -2.74 5.53
N ASP A 202 -13.45 -3.65 5.67
CA ASP A 202 -12.29 -3.73 4.80
C ASP A 202 -11.72 -5.14 4.95
N TYR A 203 -11.73 -5.91 3.86
CA TYR A 203 -11.42 -7.32 3.88
C TYR A 203 -10.37 -7.68 2.84
N ARG A 204 -9.51 -8.61 3.25
CA ARG A 204 -8.60 -9.37 2.40
C ARG A 204 -9.02 -10.84 2.39
N PHE A 205 -9.00 -11.46 1.22
CA PHE A 205 -9.18 -12.90 1.10
C PHE A 205 -8.53 -13.43 -0.17
N GLU A 206 -8.35 -14.75 -0.21
CA GLU A 206 -7.73 -15.46 -1.33
C GLU A 206 -8.75 -16.43 -1.92
N ILE A 207 -8.77 -16.53 -3.25
CA ILE A 207 -9.52 -17.57 -3.96
C ILE A 207 -8.53 -18.59 -4.48
N GLN A 208 -8.56 -19.80 -3.92
CA GLN A 208 -7.76 -20.92 -4.41
C GLN A 208 -8.49 -21.55 -5.61
N HIS A 209 -7.92 -21.44 -6.81
CA HIS A 209 -8.48 -22.01 -8.03
C HIS A 209 -7.95 -23.42 -8.32
N SER A 210 -6.70 -23.68 -7.95
CA SER A 210 -6.08 -25.02 -7.97
C SER A 210 -5.08 -25.14 -6.83
N CYS A 211 -4.43 -26.29 -6.60
CA CYS A 211 -3.41 -26.39 -5.54
C CYS A 211 -2.18 -25.48 -5.72
N SER A 212 -1.98 -24.88 -6.89
CA SER A 212 -0.82 -24.03 -7.17
C SER A 212 -1.22 -22.67 -7.75
N PHE A 213 -2.51 -22.32 -7.75
CA PHE A 213 -2.99 -21.13 -8.42
C PHE A 213 -4.06 -20.42 -7.60
N LYS A 214 -3.85 -19.12 -7.35
CA LYS A 214 -4.76 -18.31 -6.55
C LYS A 214 -4.81 -16.86 -7.01
N THR A 215 -5.91 -16.20 -6.66
CA THR A 215 -6.03 -14.73 -6.71
C THR A 215 -6.18 -14.16 -5.32
N ILE A 216 -5.62 -12.99 -5.07
CA ILE A 216 -5.77 -12.27 -3.80
C ILE A 216 -6.57 -10.99 -4.07
N TYR A 217 -7.54 -10.74 -3.18
CA TYR A 217 -8.31 -9.51 -3.12
C TYR A 217 -7.98 -8.77 -1.83
N ILE A 218 -7.72 -7.47 -1.92
CA ILE A 218 -7.53 -6.58 -0.76
C ILE A 218 -8.42 -5.35 -0.94
N HIS A 219 -8.86 -4.77 0.17
CA HIS A 219 -9.74 -3.61 0.18
C HIS A 219 -11.12 -3.83 -0.44
N VAL A 220 -11.66 -5.05 -0.28
CA VAL A 220 -13.09 -5.30 -0.51
C VAL A 220 -13.85 -4.80 0.71
N ASN A 221 -14.70 -3.79 0.56
CA ASN A 221 -15.31 -3.10 1.71
C ASN A 221 -16.57 -3.79 2.22
N GLN A 222 -17.37 -4.40 1.34
CA GLN A 222 -18.55 -5.18 1.73
C GLN A 222 -18.45 -6.60 1.17
N LEU A 223 -18.60 -7.61 2.01
CA LEU A 223 -18.71 -9.00 1.57
C LEU A 223 -20.13 -9.28 1.06
N SER A 224 -20.27 -10.20 0.11
CA SER A 224 -21.58 -10.77 -0.22
C SER A 224 -22.17 -11.49 1.01
N ASP A 225 -23.50 -11.65 1.06
CA ASP A 225 -24.17 -12.38 2.15
C ASP A 225 -23.58 -13.78 2.38
N LYS A 226 -23.15 -14.42 1.29
CA LYS A 226 -22.53 -15.75 1.31
C LYS A 226 -21.17 -15.72 2.02
N LEU A 227 -20.30 -14.77 1.67
CA LEU A 227 -18.99 -14.61 2.30
C LEU A 227 -19.10 -14.06 3.72
N GLN A 228 -20.07 -13.20 4.00
CA GLN A 228 -20.34 -12.70 5.35
C GLN A 228 -20.72 -13.84 6.31
N LYS A 229 -21.55 -14.79 5.86
CA LYS A 229 -21.86 -16.02 6.60
C LYS A 229 -20.64 -16.92 6.76
N ALA A 230 -19.85 -17.09 5.70
CA ALA A 230 -18.62 -17.88 5.75
C ALA A 230 -17.63 -17.32 6.79
N LEU A 231 -17.45 -16.00 6.83
CA LEU A 231 -16.65 -15.31 7.85
C LEU A 231 -17.18 -15.56 9.27
N GLN A 232 -18.49 -15.43 9.49
CA GLN A 232 -19.12 -15.67 10.80
C GLN A 232 -18.97 -17.13 11.28
N ASN A 233 -19.13 -18.08 10.37
CA ASN A 233 -19.05 -19.51 10.67
C ASN A 233 -17.62 -20.07 10.64
N ARG A 234 -16.65 -19.30 10.13
CA ARG A 234 -15.27 -19.74 9.84
C ARG A 234 -15.25 -20.94 8.89
N GLU A 235 -16.06 -20.87 7.85
CA GLU A 235 -16.24 -21.93 6.86
C GLU A 235 -15.56 -21.56 5.54
N SER A 236 -15.05 -22.57 4.84
CA SER A 236 -14.62 -22.40 3.45
C SER A 236 -15.84 -22.31 2.55
N VAL A 237 -15.76 -21.47 1.52
CA VAL A 237 -16.86 -21.21 0.60
C VAL A 237 -16.43 -21.36 -0.85
N LYS A 238 -17.19 -22.14 -1.63
CA LYS A 238 -17.00 -22.26 -3.07
C LYS A 238 -17.59 -21.04 -3.77
N VAL A 239 -16.92 -20.53 -4.80
CA VAL A 239 -17.42 -19.46 -5.66
C VAL A 239 -17.30 -19.87 -7.12
N GLU A 240 -18.18 -19.35 -7.97
CA GLU A 240 -18.17 -19.56 -9.41
C GLU A 240 -17.64 -18.33 -10.16
N ALA A 241 -17.23 -18.51 -11.42
CA ALA A 241 -16.87 -17.37 -12.28
C ALA A 241 -18.06 -16.39 -12.44
N GLY A 242 -17.80 -15.10 -12.27
CA GLY A 242 -18.82 -14.04 -12.33
C GLY A 242 -19.69 -13.91 -11.10
N GLU A 243 -19.47 -14.75 -10.07
CA GLU A 243 -20.18 -14.61 -8.80
C GLU A 243 -19.78 -13.30 -8.10
N VAL A 244 -20.79 -12.53 -7.66
CA VAL A 244 -20.57 -11.34 -6.83
C VAL A 244 -20.09 -11.78 -5.45
N ILE A 245 -18.82 -11.52 -5.16
CA ILE A 245 -18.16 -11.88 -3.91
C ILE A 245 -18.15 -10.72 -2.91
N GLY A 246 -18.31 -9.49 -3.38
CA GLY A 246 -18.40 -8.33 -2.51
C GLY A 246 -18.65 -7.06 -3.29
N LYS A 247 -18.44 -5.91 -2.64
CA LYS A 247 -18.51 -4.59 -3.24
C LYS A 247 -17.42 -3.68 -2.73
N ALA A 248 -16.90 -2.85 -3.61
CA ALA A 248 -15.89 -1.85 -3.27
C ALA A 248 -15.90 -0.72 -4.32
N PRO A 249 -15.46 0.51 -3.97
CA PRO A 249 -15.27 1.59 -4.94
C PRO A 249 -13.94 1.41 -5.72
N GLY A 250 -13.01 0.63 -5.17
CA GLY A 250 -11.84 0.11 -5.84
C GLY A 250 -11.25 -1.03 -5.00
N PHE A 251 -10.33 -1.82 -5.53
CA PHE A 251 -9.72 -2.92 -4.79
C PHE A 251 -8.40 -3.32 -5.40
N ASP A 252 -7.62 -4.05 -4.62
CA ASP A 252 -6.35 -4.59 -5.05
C ASP A 252 -6.58 -6.02 -5.54
N PHE A 253 -5.95 -6.35 -6.66
CA PHE A 253 -6.09 -7.66 -7.28
C PHE A 253 -4.74 -8.18 -7.76
N SER A 254 -4.40 -9.39 -7.37
CA SER A 254 -3.19 -10.07 -7.83
C SER A 254 -3.47 -11.52 -8.20
N VAL A 255 -2.63 -12.04 -9.08
CA VAL A 255 -2.69 -13.42 -9.59
C VAL A 255 -1.36 -14.08 -9.29
N HIS A 256 -1.40 -15.28 -8.70
CA HIS A 256 -0.21 -16.03 -8.30
C HIS A 256 -0.29 -17.45 -8.84
N ASP A 257 0.77 -17.87 -9.54
CA ASP A 257 0.98 -19.23 -10.00
C ASP A 257 2.25 -19.78 -9.36
N GLU A 258 2.10 -20.67 -8.37
CA GLU A 258 3.20 -21.29 -7.64
C GLU A 258 4.05 -22.22 -8.52
N LYS A 259 3.61 -22.53 -9.75
CA LYS A 259 4.43 -23.21 -10.77
C LYS A 259 5.47 -22.28 -11.40
N ILE A 260 5.30 -20.96 -11.25
CA ILE A 260 6.18 -19.93 -11.82
C ILE A 260 6.90 -19.22 -10.69
N THR A 261 8.22 -19.11 -10.78
CA THR A 261 9.03 -18.27 -9.89
C THR A 261 9.68 -17.17 -10.70
N LEU A 262 9.44 -15.92 -10.29
CA LEU A 262 10.03 -14.73 -10.90
C LEU A 262 11.56 -14.76 -10.72
N LYS A 263 12.29 -14.68 -11.84
CA LYS A 263 13.76 -14.88 -11.85
C LYS A 263 14.54 -13.64 -11.44
N GLY A 264 13.92 -12.47 -11.46
CA GLY A 264 14.53 -11.22 -11.02
C GLY A 264 14.43 -10.98 -9.52
N PHE A 265 14.00 -11.98 -8.74
CA PHE A 265 14.24 -12.05 -7.31
C PHE A 265 15.38 -13.01 -7.05
N ILE A 266 16.54 -12.50 -6.66
CA ILE A 266 17.77 -13.31 -6.60
C ILE A 266 17.97 -14.03 -5.24
N VAL A 267 17.29 -13.57 -4.18
CA VAL A 267 17.24 -14.24 -2.86
C VAL A 267 15.79 -14.34 -2.43
N LEU A 268 15.20 -15.52 -2.64
CA LEU A 268 13.76 -15.74 -2.42
C LEU A 268 13.41 -15.71 -0.93
N GLU A 269 14.33 -16.15 -0.07
CA GLU A 269 14.20 -16.20 1.38
C GLU A 269 13.93 -14.82 1.98
N HIS A 270 14.35 -13.75 1.31
CA HIS A 270 14.13 -12.38 1.75
C HIS A 270 12.65 -11.95 1.68
N TYR A 271 11.81 -12.72 0.98
CA TYR A 271 10.40 -12.46 0.78
C TYR A 271 9.48 -13.43 1.55
N GLU A 272 10.00 -14.23 2.49
CA GLU A 272 9.21 -15.20 3.27
C GLU A 272 8.04 -14.59 4.07
N ALA A 273 8.07 -13.28 4.35
CA ALA A 273 6.97 -12.57 4.96
C ALA A 273 5.72 -12.48 4.06
N GLU A 274 5.93 -12.50 2.75
CA GLU A 274 4.92 -12.50 1.68
C GLU A 274 5.29 -13.56 0.62
N PRO A 275 5.19 -14.86 0.96
CA PRO A 275 5.75 -15.93 0.14
C PRO A 275 5.09 -16.05 -1.25
N TRP A 276 3.89 -15.48 -1.43
CA TRP A 276 3.21 -15.43 -2.73
C TRP A 276 3.85 -14.45 -3.72
N LYS A 277 4.61 -13.46 -3.25
CA LYS A 277 5.13 -12.35 -4.05
C LYS A 277 6.08 -12.81 -5.16
N VAL A 278 6.87 -13.85 -4.89
CA VAL A 278 7.81 -14.43 -5.87
C VAL A 278 7.11 -15.23 -6.97
N HIS A 279 5.80 -15.47 -6.82
CA HIS A 279 4.94 -16.23 -7.74
C HIS A 279 3.91 -15.35 -8.45
N THR A 280 3.98 -14.02 -8.29
CA THR A 280 3.08 -13.08 -8.96
C THR A 280 3.30 -13.09 -10.47
N VAL A 281 2.20 -13.18 -11.23
CA VAL A 281 2.21 -13.25 -12.69
C VAL A 281 1.44 -12.07 -13.32
N ASP A 282 1.59 -11.85 -14.63
CA ASP A 282 0.78 -10.85 -15.35
C ASP A 282 -0.69 -11.26 -15.29
N MET A 283 -1.50 -10.46 -14.57
CA MET A 283 -2.91 -10.75 -14.36
C MET A 283 -3.71 -10.83 -15.68
N PHE A 284 -3.29 -10.12 -16.74
CA PHE A 284 -4.01 -10.11 -18.01
C PHE A 284 -3.81 -11.41 -18.81
N ASP A 285 -2.79 -12.21 -18.50
CA ASP A 285 -2.47 -13.42 -19.28
C ASP A 285 -3.45 -14.57 -19.07
N TYR A 286 -4.26 -14.51 -18.02
CA TYR A 286 -5.19 -15.58 -17.65
C TYR A 286 -6.63 -15.32 -18.10
N PHE A 287 -6.97 -14.13 -18.60
CA PHE A 287 -8.32 -13.85 -19.10
C PHE A 287 -8.52 -14.35 -20.53
N GLU A 288 -9.68 -14.94 -20.80
CA GLU A 288 -10.10 -15.26 -22.17
C GLU A 288 -10.51 -14.01 -22.96
N GLU A 289 -10.56 -14.11 -24.27
CA GLU A 289 -11.14 -13.06 -25.12
C GLU A 289 -12.68 -13.15 -25.09
N PRO A 290 -13.41 -12.00 -25.11
CA PRO A 290 -12.91 -10.63 -25.28
C PRO A 290 -12.49 -9.92 -23.99
N ILE A 291 -12.58 -10.59 -22.83
CA ILE A 291 -12.36 -9.99 -21.51
C ILE A 291 -10.93 -9.43 -21.40
N LYS A 292 -9.93 -10.20 -21.85
CA LYS A 292 -8.53 -9.75 -21.87
C LYS A 292 -8.35 -8.42 -22.60
N SER A 293 -8.83 -8.31 -23.84
CA SER A 293 -8.73 -7.07 -24.61
C SER A 293 -9.49 -5.92 -23.94
N GLN A 294 -10.68 -6.18 -23.41
CA GLN A 294 -11.49 -5.17 -22.72
C GLN A 294 -10.84 -4.65 -21.44
N LEU A 295 -10.16 -5.51 -20.68
CA LEU A 295 -9.39 -5.11 -19.50
C LEU A 295 -8.13 -4.34 -19.88
N LEU A 296 -7.42 -4.75 -20.93
CA LEU A 296 -6.26 -4.02 -21.45
C LEU A 296 -6.61 -2.62 -21.95
N ASP A 297 -7.81 -2.43 -22.51
CA ASP A 297 -8.34 -1.11 -22.88
C ASP A 297 -8.59 -0.20 -21.66
N LYS A 298 -8.74 -0.77 -20.47
CA LYS A 298 -8.86 -0.04 -19.19
C LYS A 298 -7.54 0.16 -18.46
N ASN A 299 -6.47 -0.50 -18.91
CA ASN A 299 -5.16 -0.40 -18.31
C ASN A 299 -4.46 0.91 -18.72
N ILE A 300 -4.05 1.71 -17.73
CA ILE A 300 -3.41 3.00 -17.98
C ILE A 300 -1.99 2.87 -18.50
N ARG A 301 -1.26 1.80 -18.13
CA ARG A 301 0.11 1.55 -18.60
C ARG A 301 0.08 1.19 -20.07
N GLN A 302 0.86 1.89 -20.91
CA GLN A 302 0.92 1.57 -22.33
C GLN A 302 2.09 0.68 -22.76
N LYS A 303 3.18 0.67 -21.99
CA LYS A 303 4.44 -0.01 -22.32
C LYS A 303 4.40 -1.49 -21.94
N MET A 304 5.14 -2.31 -22.68
CA MET A 304 5.32 -3.73 -22.34
C MET A 304 6.25 -3.92 -21.13
N PRO A 305 6.07 -4.99 -20.33
CA PRO A 305 4.88 -5.84 -20.29
C PRO A 305 3.63 -5.05 -19.83
N ARG A 306 2.45 -5.35 -20.39
CA ARG A 306 1.22 -4.59 -20.07
C ARG A 306 0.79 -4.76 -18.62
N GLY A 307 0.96 -5.96 -18.06
CA GLY A 307 0.70 -6.21 -16.65
C GLY A 307 1.77 -5.67 -15.71
N GLY A 308 2.84 -5.03 -16.20
CA GLY A 308 3.90 -4.50 -15.34
C GLY A 308 4.95 -5.53 -14.94
N LYS A 309 5.89 -5.12 -14.08
CA LYS A 309 7.03 -5.93 -13.63
C LYS A 309 7.43 -5.52 -12.22
N LEU A 310 7.88 -6.47 -11.40
CA LEU A 310 8.24 -6.22 -10.01
C LEU A 310 9.61 -6.79 -9.58
N ASP A 311 10.17 -7.74 -10.33
CA ASP A 311 11.41 -8.46 -10.05
C ASP A 311 12.59 -7.87 -10.86
N TYR A 312 13.14 -6.74 -10.40
CA TYR A 312 14.17 -6.00 -11.14
C TYR A 312 15.61 -6.35 -10.77
N ASP A 313 15.84 -7.24 -9.81
CA ASP A 313 17.18 -7.50 -9.32
C ASP A 313 18.06 -8.08 -10.42
N ILE A 314 19.26 -7.52 -10.56
CA ILE A 314 20.36 -8.10 -11.33
C ILE A 314 21.53 -8.29 -10.38
N ASP A 315 22.00 -9.52 -10.22
CA ASP A 315 23.10 -9.85 -9.31
C ASP A 315 24.36 -9.04 -9.66
N GLY A 316 25.06 -8.57 -8.63
CA GLY A 316 26.20 -7.65 -8.78
C GLY A 316 25.88 -6.22 -9.25
N LYS A 317 24.62 -5.89 -9.58
CA LYS A 317 24.21 -4.56 -10.03
C LYS A 317 23.37 -3.80 -9.02
N LEU A 318 23.33 -2.47 -9.11
CA LEU A 318 22.53 -1.62 -8.21
C LEU A 318 21.01 -1.82 -8.38
N VAL A 319 20.54 -2.12 -9.59
CA VAL A 319 19.12 -2.28 -9.87
C VAL A 319 18.49 -3.41 -9.04
N GLY A 320 17.33 -3.13 -8.44
CA GLY A 320 16.60 -4.08 -7.60
C GLY A 320 16.12 -3.52 -6.27
N SER A 321 15.60 -4.43 -5.44
CA SER A 321 15.18 -4.17 -4.06
C SER A 321 16.33 -4.44 -3.09
N TRP A 322 16.41 -3.65 -2.03
CA TRP A 322 17.47 -3.72 -1.01
C TRP A 322 16.90 -3.53 0.39
N PHE A 323 17.44 -4.25 1.36
CA PHE A 323 16.97 -4.24 2.75
C PHE A 323 18.09 -3.87 3.70
N GLU A 324 17.81 -3.00 4.68
CA GLU A 324 18.80 -2.57 5.66
C GLU A 324 19.35 -3.80 6.40
N ARG A 325 20.68 -3.88 6.54
CA ARG A 325 21.30 -5.04 7.18
C ARG A 325 20.78 -5.23 8.60
N GLY A 326 20.35 -6.45 8.92
CA GLY A 326 19.87 -6.81 10.26
C GLY A 326 18.40 -6.49 10.52
N THR A 327 17.60 -6.27 9.48
CA THR A 327 16.17 -5.90 9.60
C THR A 327 15.23 -6.94 9.02
N ASN A 328 15.59 -8.23 9.03
CA ASN A 328 14.77 -9.34 8.54
C ASN A 328 14.20 -9.12 7.12
N TRP A 329 14.97 -8.47 6.26
CA TRP A 329 14.66 -8.32 4.84
C TRP A 329 13.28 -7.67 4.61
N TYR A 330 12.41 -8.28 3.81
CA TYR A 330 11.10 -7.74 3.52
C TYR A 330 10.17 -7.67 4.74
N GLU A 331 10.40 -8.51 5.77
CA GLU A 331 9.61 -8.47 7.00
C GLU A 331 9.84 -7.15 7.78
N GLY A 332 10.98 -6.52 7.58
CA GLY A 332 11.39 -5.34 8.33
C GLY A 332 11.80 -5.64 9.77
N LYS A 333 12.11 -4.58 10.53
CA LYS A 333 12.51 -4.73 11.94
C LYS A 333 11.40 -5.41 12.74
N LYS A 334 11.80 -6.19 13.75
CA LYS A 334 10.87 -6.89 14.64
C LYS A 334 9.89 -5.96 15.35
N GLU A 335 10.32 -4.73 15.64
CA GLU A 335 9.47 -3.67 16.22
C GLU A 335 8.37 -3.17 15.27
N TYR A 336 8.49 -3.45 13.97
CA TYR A 336 7.53 -3.10 12.93
C TYR A 336 6.84 -4.33 12.33
N LYS A 337 6.93 -5.50 12.99
CA LYS A 337 6.51 -6.78 12.41
C LYS A 337 5.03 -6.71 12.00
N ARG A 338 4.79 -6.67 10.68
CA ARG A 338 3.46 -6.55 10.05
C ARG A 338 2.65 -5.33 10.55
N SER A 339 3.35 -4.28 10.99
CA SER A 339 2.75 -3.02 11.42
C SER A 339 3.27 -1.87 10.55
N ILE A 340 2.64 -0.69 10.70
CA ILE A 340 3.06 0.53 10.00
C ILE A 340 4.58 0.72 10.18
N GLY A 341 5.28 0.90 9.06
CA GLY A 341 6.71 1.18 9.05
C GLY A 341 7.64 0.00 8.75
N TYR A 342 7.14 -1.21 8.44
CA TYR A 342 8.02 -2.31 7.99
C TYR A 342 8.94 -1.89 6.83
N TRP A 343 8.38 -1.07 5.93
CA TRP A 343 9.07 -0.51 4.78
C TRP A 343 10.20 0.46 5.10
N LYS A 344 10.33 0.98 6.33
CA LYS A 344 11.36 1.98 6.70
C LYS A 344 12.79 1.51 6.44
N THR A 345 12.98 0.21 6.36
CA THR A 345 14.26 -0.44 6.12
C THR A 345 14.42 -0.92 4.68
N HIS A 346 13.49 -0.54 3.79
CA HIS A 346 13.50 -0.94 2.39
C HIS A 346 14.04 0.18 1.52
N LEU A 347 14.67 -0.19 0.42
CA LEU A 347 15.02 0.67 -0.70
C LEU A 347 14.71 -0.06 -2.01
N ALA A 348 14.42 0.70 -3.06
CA ALA A 348 14.43 0.18 -4.41
C ALA A 348 15.11 1.17 -5.36
N PHE A 349 15.98 0.62 -6.21
CA PHE A 349 16.52 1.29 -7.40
C PHE A 349 15.93 0.57 -8.60
N ALA A 350 14.80 1.06 -9.09
CA ALA A 350 14.01 0.38 -10.10
C ALA A 350 13.43 1.37 -11.11
N TYR A 351 12.61 0.87 -12.03
CA TYR A 351 11.96 1.69 -13.04
C TYR A 351 10.51 1.95 -12.65
N ASP A 352 9.95 3.04 -13.15
CA ASP A 352 8.55 3.39 -12.87
C ASP A 352 7.57 2.36 -13.47
N GLY A 353 6.52 2.05 -12.70
CA GLY A 353 5.52 1.04 -13.03
C GLY A 353 4.60 1.41 -14.21
N LEU A 354 4.53 2.67 -14.64
CA LEU A 354 3.78 3.13 -15.82
C LEU A 354 4.71 3.57 -16.95
N ASP A 355 5.85 4.17 -16.60
CA ASP A 355 6.89 4.63 -17.52
C ASP A 355 8.23 3.91 -17.27
N PRO A 356 8.45 2.73 -17.86
CA PRO A 356 9.64 1.92 -17.57
C PRO A 356 10.97 2.55 -18.03
N ASP A 357 10.93 3.69 -18.74
CA ASP A 357 12.12 4.42 -19.14
C ASP A 357 12.62 5.37 -18.01
N LEU A 358 11.81 5.59 -16.95
CA LEU A 358 12.12 6.49 -15.85
C LEU A 358 12.77 5.75 -14.66
N LEU A 359 13.96 6.20 -14.26
CA LEU A 359 14.67 5.71 -13.08
C LEU A 359 14.06 6.27 -11.80
N ILE A 360 13.61 5.38 -10.92
CA ILE A 360 13.02 5.69 -9.62
C ILE A 360 13.90 5.17 -8.48
N VAL A 361 14.18 6.08 -7.54
CA VAL A 361 14.71 5.73 -6.22
C VAL A 361 13.55 5.76 -5.24
N SER A 362 13.15 4.59 -4.72
CA SER A 362 12.15 4.47 -3.66
C SER A 362 12.84 4.23 -2.32
N ILE A 363 12.45 5.00 -1.32
CA ILE A 363 13.12 5.07 -0.03
C ILE A 363 12.08 4.93 1.07
N GLY A 364 12.27 3.95 1.95
CA GLY A 364 11.35 3.72 3.07
C GLY A 364 11.39 4.74 4.19
N ASP A 365 12.52 5.43 4.35
CA ASP A 365 12.71 6.49 5.33
C ASP A 365 13.50 7.66 4.72
N PHE A 366 12.75 8.65 4.24
CA PHE A 366 13.23 9.94 3.77
C PHE A 366 12.66 11.04 4.66
N LYS A 367 13.38 11.35 5.74
CA LYS A 367 12.95 12.26 6.83
C LYS A 367 11.71 11.74 7.60
N GLY A 368 11.65 10.44 7.86
CA GLY A 368 10.57 9.79 8.60
C GLY A 368 9.44 9.25 7.72
N GLU A 369 9.44 9.57 6.43
CA GLU A 369 8.38 9.24 5.47
C GLU A 369 8.90 8.33 4.35
N ALA A 370 8.07 7.40 3.89
CA ALA A 370 8.36 6.67 2.67
C ALA A 370 8.12 7.58 1.46
N GLN A 371 9.08 7.64 0.53
CA GLN A 371 9.04 8.55 -0.61
C GLN A 371 9.65 7.90 -1.86
N GLN A 372 9.14 8.32 -3.01
CA GLN A 372 9.64 7.92 -4.32
C GLN A 372 10.09 9.16 -5.09
N PHE A 373 11.18 9.03 -5.83
CA PHE A 373 11.76 10.12 -6.60
C PHE A 373 12.30 9.65 -7.94
N ALA A 374 12.11 10.46 -8.97
CA ALA A 374 12.83 10.30 -10.22
C ALA A 374 14.28 10.77 -10.07
N VAL A 375 15.18 10.18 -10.84
CA VAL A 375 16.57 10.61 -10.94
C VAL A 375 16.68 11.80 -11.88
N LYS A 376 17.23 12.92 -11.41
CA LYS A 376 17.49 14.08 -12.26
C LYS A 376 18.51 13.73 -13.36
N GLY A 377 18.13 13.97 -14.60
CA GLY A 377 18.92 13.59 -15.78
C GLY A 377 18.78 12.13 -16.19
N ASN A 378 17.99 11.33 -15.44
CA ASN A 378 17.68 9.93 -15.73
C ASN A 378 18.92 9.05 -15.99
N ALA A 379 20.02 9.33 -15.28
CA ALA A 379 21.30 8.65 -15.46
C ALA A 379 22.21 8.85 -14.23
N PRO A 380 23.23 7.99 -14.03
CA PRO A 380 23.45 6.71 -14.73
C PRO A 380 22.36 5.66 -14.43
N ASP A 381 22.16 4.72 -15.35
CA ASP A 381 21.21 3.60 -15.18
C ASP A 381 21.68 2.63 -14.09
N PHE A 382 20.76 2.24 -13.19
CA PHE A 382 21.01 1.33 -12.08
C PHE A 382 21.52 -0.04 -12.53
N ALA A 383 21.09 -0.54 -13.69
CA ALA A 383 21.52 -1.83 -14.23
C ALA A 383 23.00 -1.82 -14.69
N ASN A 384 23.56 -0.63 -14.91
CA ASN A 384 24.95 -0.45 -15.34
C ASN A 384 25.92 -0.16 -14.19
N ILE A 385 25.45 -0.09 -12.95
CA ILE A 385 26.28 0.20 -11.78
C ILE A 385 26.64 -1.08 -11.06
N ASP A 386 27.94 -1.30 -10.89
CA ASP A 386 28.53 -2.37 -10.09
C ASP A 386 29.65 -1.83 -9.17
N VAL A 387 30.40 -2.75 -8.55
CA VAL A 387 31.49 -2.45 -7.62
C VAL A 387 32.59 -1.55 -8.22
N ASN A 388 32.79 -1.56 -9.54
CA ASN A 388 33.84 -0.78 -10.20
C ASN A 388 33.48 0.69 -10.35
N ASN A 389 32.20 1.06 -10.20
CA ASN A 389 31.75 2.44 -10.33
C ASN A 389 32.10 3.30 -9.11
N GLY A 390 32.41 2.68 -7.96
CA GLY A 390 32.61 3.40 -6.70
C GLY A 390 31.33 4.10 -6.23
N MET A 391 31.48 5.24 -5.58
CA MET A 391 30.36 6.02 -5.06
C MET A 391 29.66 6.80 -6.18
N ILE A 392 28.36 6.55 -6.32
CA ILE A 392 27.44 7.26 -7.21
C ILE A 392 26.58 8.23 -6.41
N LYS A 393 26.22 9.34 -7.05
CA LYS A 393 25.38 10.39 -6.50
C LYS A 393 24.19 10.63 -7.42
N TYR A 394 22.99 10.61 -6.86
CA TYR A 394 21.76 10.95 -7.57
C TYR A 394 21.07 12.15 -6.93
N GLU A 395 20.73 13.15 -7.73
CA GLU A 395 19.78 14.19 -7.32
C GLU A 395 18.35 13.69 -7.55
N LEU A 396 17.52 13.82 -6.52
CA LEU A 396 16.15 13.32 -6.48
C LEU A 396 15.17 14.43 -6.82
N ILE A 397 14.24 14.18 -7.73
CA ILE A 397 13.24 15.14 -8.20
C ILE A 397 11.85 14.50 -8.26
N PRO A 398 10.76 15.29 -8.13
CA PRO A 398 9.43 14.80 -8.42
C PRO A 398 9.26 14.57 -9.94
N TRP A 399 8.24 13.83 -10.34
CA TRP A 399 7.83 13.67 -11.73
C TRP A 399 6.31 13.69 -11.84
N GLU A 400 5.83 13.89 -13.07
CA GLU A 400 4.42 13.87 -13.41
C GLU A 400 4.22 12.98 -14.63
N TYR A 401 3.16 12.17 -14.64
CA TYR A 401 2.83 11.34 -15.79
C TYR A 401 2.20 12.17 -16.89
N ILE A 402 2.48 11.77 -18.14
CA ILE A 402 1.99 12.40 -19.36
C ILE A 402 1.05 11.43 -20.05
N LYS A 403 -0.12 11.96 -20.45
CA LYS A 403 -1.13 11.26 -21.25
C LYS A 403 -0.70 11.23 -22.72
N ASN A 404 -1.33 10.36 -23.51
CA ASN A 404 -1.11 10.26 -24.96
C ASN A 404 -1.28 11.59 -25.75
N ASN A 405 -2.07 12.55 -25.23
CA ASN A 405 -2.27 13.87 -25.81
C ASN A 405 -1.19 14.91 -25.39
N GLY A 406 -0.19 14.50 -24.60
CA GLY A 406 0.90 15.36 -24.12
C GLY A 406 0.59 16.16 -22.85
N GLU A 407 -0.64 16.08 -22.33
CA GLU A 407 -0.99 16.76 -21.08
C GLU A 407 -0.63 15.94 -19.85
N ARG A 408 -0.48 16.62 -18.72
CA ARG A 408 -0.32 15.98 -17.41
C ARG A 408 -1.55 15.13 -17.07
N TRP A 409 -1.32 13.96 -16.49
CA TRP A 409 -2.38 13.15 -15.89
C TRP A 409 -2.79 13.66 -14.51
N ASP A 410 -4.10 13.72 -14.27
CA ASP A 410 -4.70 14.18 -13.02
C ASP A 410 -4.66 13.12 -11.90
N ARG A 411 -4.21 11.89 -12.21
CA ARG A 411 -4.16 10.74 -11.30
C ARG A 411 -5.52 10.25 -10.79
N THR A 412 -6.60 10.64 -11.47
CA THR A 412 -7.99 10.31 -11.05
C THR A 412 -8.89 9.85 -12.19
N SER A 413 -8.63 10.29 -13.42
CA SER A 413 -9.37 9.88 -14.60
C SER A 413 -8.63 8.80 -15.38
N PHE A 414 -9.34 8.00 -16.18
CA PHE A 414 -8.67 7.10 -17.11
C PHE A 414 -7.77 7.88 -18.08
N ALA A 415 -6.53 7.41 -18.24
CA ALA A 415 -5.63 7.93 -19.25
C ALA A 415 -4.68 6.84 -19.76
N GLN A 416 -4.32 6.94 -21.04
CA GLN A 416 -3.20 6.19 -21.59
C GLN A 416 -1.90 6.91 -21.27
N ILE A 417 -1.11 6.38 -20.34
CA ILE A 417 0.16 6.97 -19.93
C ILE A 417 1.25 6.59 -20.94
N THR A 418 1.86 7.61 -21.54
CA THR A 418 2.87 7.46 -22.60
C THR A 418 4.28 7.85 -22.16
N GLY A 419 4.42 8.41 -20.97
CA GLY A 419 5.71 8.74 -20.36
C GLY A 419 5.57 9.68 -19.17
N SER A 420 6.68 10.28 -18.77
CA SER A 420 6.76 11.18 -17.62
C SER A 420 7.54 12.45 -17.91
N THR A 421 7.18 13.55 -17.25
CA THR A 421 7.96 14.78 -17.20
C THR A 421 8.65 14.94 -15.85
N PRO A 422 9.99 15.11 -15.82
CA PRO A 422 10.69 15.41 -14.59
C PRO A 422 10.35 16.82 -14.10
N GLY A 423 10.21 16.98 -12.78
CA GLY A 423 10.13 18.27 -12.13
C GLY A 423 11.49 18.95 -12.01
N SER A 424 11.49 20.25 -11.71
CA SER A 424 12.72 21.07 -11.63
C SER A 424 13.32 21.17 -10.22
N LYS A 425 12.51 20.90 -9.18
CA LYS A 425 12.92 21.07 -7.78
C LYS A 425 13.62 19.81 -7.26
N VAL A 426 14.92 19.94 -6.95
CA VAL A 426 15.67 18.91 -6.21
C VAL A 426 15.11 18.80 -4.79
N LYS A 427 14.78 17.58 -4.38
CA LYS A 427 14.22 17.22 -3.06
C LYS A 427 15.29 16.68 -2.12
N GLY A 428 16.39 16.17 -2.66
CA GLY A 428 17.54 15.72 -1.92
C GLY A 428 18.54 15.03 -2.83
N VAL A 429 19.57 14.50 -2.19
CA VAL A 429 20.61 13.70 -2.84
C VAL A 429 20.66 12.34 -2.16
N VAL A 430 20.97 11.30 -2.90
CA VAL A 430 21.43 10.03 -2.33
C VAL A 430 22.85 9.74 -2.76
N LEU A 431 23.62 9.20 -1.84
CA LEU A 431 24.88 8.55 -2.13
C LEU A 431 24.68 7.04 -2.06
N VAL A 432 25.20 6.33 -3.04
CA VAL A 432 25.14 4.87 -3.07
C VAL A 432 26.43 4.30 -3.64
N GLN A 433 26.88 3.18 -3.08
CA GLN A 433 28.04 2.47 -3.57
C GLN A 433 27.79 0.97 -3.46
N VAL A 434 27.97 0.25 -4.57
CA VAL A 434 28.04 -1.21 -4.56
C VAL A 434 29.38 -1.61 -3.95
N LEU A 435 29.34 -2.31 -2.81
CA LEU A 435 30.53 -2.75 -2.10
C LEU A 435 30.93 -4.16 -2.54
N GLU A 436 29.92 -5.03 -2.66
CA GLU A 436 30.03 -6.44 -3.03
C GLU A 436 28.76 -6.82 -3.81
N GLU A 437 28.70 -8.05 -4.33
CA GLU A 437 27.66 -8.49 -5.27
C GLU A 437 26.23 -8.23 -4.77
N ARG A 438 26.00 -8.37 -3.46
CA ARG A 438 24.69 -8.22 -2.80
C ARG A 438 24.74 -7.29 -1.60
N LYS A 439 25.60 -6.27 -1.67
CA LYS A 439 25.80 -5.34 -0.55
C LYS A 439 26.10 -3.94 -1.04
N ILE A 440 25.33 -2.97 -0.54
CA ILE A 440 25.51 -1.56 -0.85
C ILE A 440 25.71 -0.73 0.43
N LYS A 441 26.43 0.38 0.29
CA LYS A 441 26.43 1.48 1.25
C LYS A 441 25.52 2.58 0.72
N PHE A 442 24.63 3.10 1.55
CA PHE A 442 23.62 4.08 1.15
C PHE A 442 23.41 5.15 2.22
N GLU A 443 23.18 6.38 1.77
CA GLU A 443 22.81 7.51 2.62
C GLU A 443 21.95 8.53 1.87
N THR A 444 20.97 9.11 2.58
CA THR A 444 20.12 10.19 2.06
C THR A 444 20.55 11.54 2.64
N PHE A 445 20.49 12.57 1.80
CA PHE A 445 20.74 13.96 2.15
C PHE A 445 19.54 14.81 1.70
N PRO A 446 18.46 14.83 2.49
CA PRO A 446 17.27 15.59 2.16
C PRO A 446 17.53 17.09 2.09
N ASP A 447 16.81 17.79 1.20
CA ASP A 447 16.90 19.23 0.99
C ASP A 447 18.31 19.75 0.58
N LYS A 448 19.20 18.84 0.17
CA LYS A 448 20.53 19.15 -0.39
C LYS A 448 20.56 19.02 -1.91
N LYS A 449 21.51 19.72 -2.53
CA LYS A 449 21.90 19.56 -3.93
C LYS A 449 23.21 18.78 -4.05
N ALA A 450 23.48 18.25 -5.25
CA ALA A 450 24.67 17.46 -5.50
C ALA A 450 25.99 18.19 -5.18
N SER A 451 26.02 19.51 -5.32
CA SER A 451 27.18 20.35 -5.01
C SER A 451 27.47 20.50 -3.50
N GLU A 452 26.52 20.13 -2.64
CA GLU A 452 26.63 20.28 -1.18
C GLU A 452 27.01 18.99 -0.46
N VAL A 453 27.08 17.87 -1.19
CA VAL A 453 27.30 16.53 -0.63
C VAL A 453 28.53 15.94 -1.31
N ASN A 454 29.60 15.65 -0.57
CA ASN A 454 30.85 15.19 -1.16
C ASN A 454 31.16 13.73 -0.89
N GLU A 455 30.76 13.22 0.27
CA GLU A 455 31.10 11.88 0.76
C GLU A 455 30.03 11.36 1.72
N PHE A 456 30.07 10.06 1.98
CA PHE A 456 29.29 9.44 3.04
C PHE A 456 29.70 9.99 4.41
N THR A 457 28.72 10.11 5.32
CA THR A 457 28.96 10.41 6.72
C THR A 457 28.96 9.11 7.57
N ASP A 458 29.04 9.28 8.88
CA ASP A 458 28.87 8.21 9.87
C ASP A 458 27.43 7.66 9.93
N LYS A 459 26.47 8.35 9.30
CA LYS A 459 25.05 7.92 9.21
C LYS A 459 24.78 6.96 8.07
N ALA A 460 25.74 6.74 7.18
CA ALA A 460 25.58 5.82 6.06
C ALA A 460 25.28 4.40 6.57
N LYS A 461 24.29 3.77 5.95
CA LYS A 461 23.81 2.43 6.31
C LYS A 461 24.26 1.41 5.28
N ILE A 462 24.29 0.15 5.71
CA ILE A 462 24.52 -1.00 4.82
C ILE A 462 23.18 -1.64 4.51
N TYR A 463 22.96 -1.91 3.22
CA TYR A 463 21.83 -2.68 2.75
C TYR A 463 22.33 -3.93 2.04
N GLU A 464 21.55 -4.99 2.13
CA GLU A 464 21.83 -6.32 1.59
C GLU A 464 20.63 -6.79 0.78
N ARG A 465 20.88 -7.77 -0.09
CA ARG A 465 19.85 -8.45 -0.86
C ARG A 465 20.09 -9.93 -0.98
#